data_AF-A0A2E0ERT3-F1
#
_entry.id   AF-A0A2E0ERT3-F1
#
_cell.length_a   1.000
_cell.length_b   1.000
_cell.length_c   1.000
_cell.angle_alpha   90.00
_cell.angle_beta   90.00
_cell.angle_gamma   90.00
#
_symmetry.space_group_name_H-M   'P 1'
#
loop_
_entity.id
_entity.type
_entity.pdbx_description
1 polymer ?
#
loop_
_entity_poly.entity_id
_entity_poly.type
_entity_poly.pdbx_seq_one_letter_code
_entity_poly.pdbx_strand_id
1 'polypeptide(L)'
;MDPLSQGTVGAAFAQSTGTKNNLFKIGVIGFLAGMAPDLDVLIQSSNDPILFLEYHRQFTHSLFFIPIGSLIVALFISPFMKSSMNFKTIYMASFLGYATHGLLDACTSYGTLLFWPFSDERITWNNISIVDPIFTIPALILVASAIKTRKRKFSFFAIGWIIFYLSLGFIQYDRALSAAHELAKSRGHDAERITLKPSFGNIILWKSIYKHDDNFYVDAIRTATSSTGCIGESIAEFDYELHIPRLNIDSQQAKDIERFRWFSQDYLGFDKEKNLVTDIRYSMIPNQIEPMWGLLIDENMDVSAHAIWWTGRDLDQTQLDLFKDMLSGKKCKITL
;
A
#
# COMPACT_ATOMS: atom_id res chain seq x y z
N MET A 1 -3.97 -1.85 -1.42
CA MET A 1 -4.03 -3.32 -1.41
C MET A 1 -4.36 -3.77 -2.83
N ASP A 2 -3.99 -4.97 -3.25
CA ASP A 2 -4.37 -5.44 -4.59
C ASP A 2 -5.90 -5.54 -4.77
N PRO A 3 -6.42 -5.35 -6.00
CA PRO A 3 -7.86 -5.35 -6.26
C PRO A 3 -8.58 -6.66 -5.88
N LEU A 4 -7.91 -7.81 -5.97
CA LEU A 4 -8.53 -9.09 -5.63
C LEU A 4 -8.80 -9.18 -4.13
N SER A 5 -7.86 -8.71 -3.31
CA SER A 5 -8.05 -8.56 -1.86
C SER A 5 -9.19 -7.61 -1.54
N GLN A 6 -9.22 -6.44 -2.19
CA GLN A 6 -10.27 -5.43 -1.98
C GLN A 6 -11.67 -5.96 -2.31
N GLY A 7 -11.83 -6.61 -3.47
CA GLY A 7 -13.08 -7.25 -3.83
C GLY A 7 -13.43 -8.40 -2.87
N THR A 8 -12.47 -9.20 -2.44
CA THR A 8 -12.72 -10.32 -1.52
C THR A 8 -13.24 -9.84 -0.17
N VAL A 9 -12.62 -8.82 0.42
CA VAL A 9 -13.06 -8.21 1.68
C VAL A 9 -14.44 -7.58 1.50
N GLY A 10 -14.66 -6.82 0.43
CA GLY A 10 -15.96 -6.20 0.16
C GLY A 10 -17.07 -7.25 -0.02
N ALA A 11 -16.79 -8.36 -0.69
CA ALA A 11 -17.72 -9.49 -0.82
C ALA A 11 -18.03 -10.15 0.53
N ALA A 12 -17.02 -10.36 1.38
CA ALA A 12 -17.19 -10.96 2.71
C ALA A 12 -18.14 -10.13 3.58
N PHE A 13 -17.94 -8.81 3.62
CA PHE A 13 -18.79 -7.89 4.38
C PHE A 13 -20.19 -7.77 3.80
N ALA A 14 -20.35 -7.64 2.48
CA ALA A 14 -21.67 -7.60 1.85
C ALA A 14 -22.47 -8.88 2.14
N GLN A 15 -21.85 -10.07 1.98
CA GLN A 15 -22.49 -11.36 2.23
C GLN A 15 -23.00 -11.54 3.65
N SER A 16 -22.45 -10.82 4.64
CA SER A 16 -22.91 -10.88 6.04
C SER A 16 -24.36 -10.39 6.22
N THR A 17 -24.87 -9.61 5.27
CA THR A 17 -26.28 -9.16 5.22
C THR A 17 -27.14 -9.98 4.27
N GLY A 18 -26.55 -10.91 3.53
CA GLY A 18 -27.25 -11.73 2.55
C GLY A 18 -28.08 -12.85 3.13
N THR A 19 -29.09 -13.26 2.36
CA THR A 19 -29.92 -14.45 2.61
C THR A 19 -29.44 -15.62 1.76
N LYS A 20 -29.87 -16.85 2.09
CA LYS A 20 -29.52 -18.07 1.35
C LYS A 20 -29.79 -17.99 -0.17
N ASN A 21 -30.74 -17.17 -0.60
CA ASN A 21 -31.19 -17.09 -2.00
C ASN A 21 -30.48 -16.00 -2.81
N ASN A 22 -29.86 -15.00 -2.17
CA ASN A 22 -29.22 -13.87 -2.85
C ASN A 22 -27.74 -13.70 -2.50
N LEU A 23 -27.15 -14.62 -1.72
CA LEU A 23 -25.77 -14.56 -1.25
C LEU A 23 -24.73 -14.41 -2.38
N PHE A 24 -24.95 -15.09 -3.51
CA PHE A 24 -24.11 -14.93 -4.70
C PHE A 24 -24.17 -13.49 -5.23
N LYS A 25 -25.37 -12.97 -5.49
CA LYS A 25 -25.56 -11.63 -6.07
C LYS A 25 -25.05 -10.54 -5.13
N ILE A 26 -25.31 -10.65 -3.83
CA ILE A 26 -24.78 -9.73 -2.81
C ILE A 26 -23.26 -9.81 -2.75
N GLY A 27 -22.68 -11.01 -2.82
CA GLY A 27 -21.23 -11.17 -2.89
C GLY A 27 -20.61 -10.50 -4.10
N VAL A 28 -21.21 -10.65 -5.29
CA VAL A 28 -20.75 -9.98 -6.52
C VAL A 28 -20.85 -8.45 -6.39
N ILE A 29 -21.96 -7.93 -5.86
CA ILE A 29 -22.12 -6.48 -5.64
C ILE A 29 -21.05 -5.97 -4.68
N GLY A 30 -20.84 -6.64 -3.55
CA GLY A 30 -19.81 -6.29 -2.58
C GLY A 30 -18.40 -6.39 -3.16
N PHE A 31 -18.13 -7.38 -4.00
CA PHE A 31 -16.84 -7.55 -4.67
C PHE A 31 -16.54 -6.37 -5.62
N LEU A 32 -17.50 -6.03 -6.48
CA LEU A 32 -17.35 -4.91 -7.41
C LEU A 32 -17.25 -3.57 -6.68
N ALA A 33 -18.09 -3.37 -5.65
CA ALA A 33 -18.05 -2.16 -4.84
C ALA A 33 -16.74 -2.02 -4.06
N GLY A 34 -16.21 -3.15 -3.57
CA GLY A 34 -14.90 -3.21 -2.92
C GLY A 34 -13.75 -2.86 -3.85
N MET A 35 -13.84 -3.11 -5.17
CA MET A 35 -12.79 -2.71 -6.12
C MET A 35 -12.98 -1.30 -6.69
N ALA A 36 -14.19 -0.74 -6.60
CA ALA A 36 -14.56 0.49 -7.30
C ALA A 36 -13.70 1.73 -6.99
N PRO A 37 -13.21 1.95 -5.75
CA PRO A 37 -12.38 3.12 -5.46
C PRO A 37 -11.10 3.22 -6.32
N ASP A 38 -10.45 2.09 -6.63
CA ASP A 38 -9.23 2.04 -7.45
C ASP A 38 -9.44 2.38 -8.93
N LEU A 39 -10.69 2.63 -9.37
CA LEU A 39 -10.95 3.21 -10.69
C LEU A 39 -10.40 4.64 -10.81
N ASP A 40 -10.00 5.26 -9.70
CA ASP A 40 -9.26 6.52 -9.68
C ASP A 40 -7.91 6.46 -10.41
N VAL A 41 -7.36 5.26 -10.66
CA VAL A 41 -6.16 5.09 -11.52
C VAL A 41 -6.37 5.59 -12.95
N LEU A 42 -7.63 5.72 -13.37
CA LEU A 42 -8.00 6.31 -14.67
C LEU A 42 -7.90 7.84 -14.66
N ILE A 43 -7.76 8.48 -13.50
CA ILE A 43 -7.49 9.91 -13.35
C ILE A 43 -5.99 10.12 -13.58
N GLN A 44 -5.64 10.24 -14.85
CA GLN A 44 -4.27 10.43 -15.32
C GLN A 44 -4.23 11.47 -16.45
N SER A 45 -3.06 12.04 -16.70
CA SER A 45 -2.83 13.03 -17.75
C SER A 45 -1.60 12.66 -18.56
N SER A 46 -1.69 12.83 -19.89
CA SER A 46 -0.51 12.66 -20.76
C SER A 46 0.51 13.79 -20.60
N ASN A 47 0.06 14.96 -20.12
CA ASN A 47 0.90 16.13 -19.96
C ASN A 47 1.46 16.25 -18.54
N ASP A 48 0.76 15.71 -17.55
CA ASP A 48 1.18 15.68 -16.15
C ASP A 48 1.38 14.22 -15.71
N PRO A 49 2.62 13.71 -15.76
CA PRO A 49 2.92 12.30 -15.60
C PRO A 49 2.73 11.79 -14.16
N ILE A 50 2.60 12.69 -13.19
CA ILE A 50 2.46 12.32 -11.77
C ILE A 50 1.08 12.62 -11.19
N LEU A 51 0.14 13.12 -12.00
CA LEU A 51 -1.24 13.40 -11.59
C LEU A 51 -1.90 12.20 -10.89
N PHE A 52 -1.63 10.99 -11.37
CA PHE A 52 -2.19 9.78 -10.80
C PHE A 52 -1.73 9.53 -9.36
N LEU A 53 -0.53 9.98 -8.95
CA LEU A 53 -0.05 9.84 -7.57
C LEU A 53 -0.84 10.70 -6.58
N GLU A 54 -1.36 11.84 -7.06
CA GLU A 54 -2.16 12.76 -6.24
C GLU A 54 -3.57 12.23 -6.03
N TYR A 55 -4.20 11.77 -7.11
CA TYR A 55 -5.59 11.33 -7.07
C TYR A 55 -5.75 9.89 -6.62
N HIS A 56 -4.76 9.02 -6.85
CA HIS A 56 -4.85 7.64 -6.39
C HIS A 56 -4.82 7.58 -4.86
N ARG A 57 -5.88 7.01 -4.29
CA ARG A 57 -6.18 6.96 -2.84
C ARG A 57 -6.53 8.30 -2.19
N GLN A 58 -7.10 9.20 -2.98
CA GLN A 58 -7.61 10.49 -2.52
C GLN A 58 -9.09 10.40 -2.15
N PHE A 59 -9.97 11.17 -2.81
CA PHE A 59 -11.37 11.33 -2.42
C PHE A 59 -12.15 10.01 -2.49
N THR A 60 -11.88 9.16 -3.49
CA THR A 60 -12.49 7.83 -3.71
C THR A 60 -12.30 6.88 -2.53
N HIS A 61 -11.23 7.05 -1.76
CA HIS A 61 -10.87 6.18 -0.63
C HIS A 61 -11.22 6.80 0.73
N SER A 62 -11.73 8.03 0.74
CA SER A 62 -12.09 8.75 1.96
C SER A 62 -13.35 8.19 2.62
N LEU A 63 -13.42 8.28 3.95
CA LEU A 63 -14.61 7.90 4.72
C LEU A 63 -15.83 8.75 4.36
N PHE A 64 -15.58 10.03 4.05
CA PHE A 64 -16.62 10.98 3.66
C PHE A 64 -17.29 10.59 2.34
N PHE A 65 -16.53 10.04 1.39
CA PHE A 65 -17.04 9.70 0.06
C PHE A 65 -17.78 8.36 0.02
N ILE A 66 -17.69 7.51 1.05
CA ILE A 66 -18.34 6.18 1.09
C ILE A 66 -19.81 6.23 0.66
N PRO A 67 -20.69 7.10 1.21
CA PRO A 67 -22.11 7.10 0.83
C PRO A 67 -22.33 7.45 -0.64
N ILE A 68 -21.50 8.36 -1.18
CA ILE A 68 -21.58 8.87 -2.56
C ILE A 68 -21.03 7.81 -3.53
N GLY A 69 -19.82 7.31 -3.28
CA GLY A 69 -19.20 6.25 -4.08
C GLY A 69 -20.06 4.98 -4.13
N SER A 70 -20.63 4.58 -2.98
CA SER A 70 -21.57 3.45 -2.91
C SER A 70 -22.85 3.69 -3.71
N LEU A 71 -23.36 4.93 -3.72
CA LEU A 71 -24.54 5.29 -4.51
C LEU A 71 -24.24 5.19 -6.01
N ILE A 72 -23.09 5.71 -6.44
CA ILE A 72 -22.63 5.64 -7.83
C ILE A 72 -22.55 4.16 -8.27
N VAL A 73 -21.86 3.32 -7.49
CA VAL A 73 -21.76 1.88 -7.78
C VAL A 73 -23.14 1.22 -7.84
N ALA A 74 -24.02 1.52 -6.88
CA ALA A 74 -25.37 0.96 -6.84
C ALA A 74 -26.22 1.36 -8.05
N LEU A 75 -26.10 2.61 -8.52
CA LEU A 75 -26.79 3.10 -9.72
C LEU A 75 -26.30 2.39 -10.98
N PHE A 76 -24.99 2.17 -11.12
CA PHE A 76 -24.42 1.41 -12.25
C PHE A 76 -24.81 -0.06 -12.23
N ILE A 77 -24.86 -0.70 -11.05
CA ILE A 77 -25.20 -2.12 -10.95
C ILE A 77 -26.72 -2.35 -11.03
N SER A 78 -27.54 -1.39 -10.62
CA SER A 78 -29.00 -1.54 -10.53
C SER A 78 -29.65 -2.08 -11.80
N PRO A 79 -29.40 -1.55 -13.01
CA PRO A 79 -29.97 -2.08 -14.26
C PRO A 79 -29.79 -3.59 -14.46
N PHE A 80 -28.66 -4.15 -14.02
CA PHE A 80 -28.33 -5.56 -14.16
C PHE A 80 -28.96 -6.46 -13.08
N MET A 81 -29.47 -5.87 -11.99
CA MET A 81 -29.96 -6.59 -10.81
C MET A 81 -31.41 -6.29 -10.43
N LYS A 82 -32.08 -5.36 -11.15
CA LYS A 82 -33.46 -4.89 -10.90
C LYS A 82 -34.51 -6.00 -10.85
N SER A 83 -34.35 -7.07 -11.64
CA SER A 83 -35.27 -8.21 -11.64
C SER A 83 -35.18 -9.08 -10.37
N SER A 84 -34.13 -8.90 -9.58
CA SER A 84 -33.74 -9.81 -8.51
C SER A 84 -33.76 -9.20 -7.12
N MET A 85 -33.47 -7.91 -7.00
CA MET A 85 -33.32 -7.21 -5.72
C MET A 85 -33.79 -5.76 -5.85
N ASN A 86 -34.37 -5.22 -4.79
CA ASN A 86 -34.69 -3.80 -4.72
C ASN A 86 -33.42 -2.95 -4.60
N PHE A 87 -33.53 -1.66 -4.98
CA PHE A 87 -32.39 -0.74 -4.96
C PHE A 87 -31.75 -0.61 -3.57
N LYS A 88 -32.55 -0.61 -2.50
CA LYS A 88 -32.05 -0.55 -1.11
C LYS A 88 -31.08 -1.69 -0.79
N THR A 89 -31.36 -2.91 -1.26
CA THR A 89 -30.48 -4.07 -1.05
C THR A 89 -29.19 -3.93 -1.84
N ILE A 90 -29.27 -3.45 -3.08
CA ILE A 90 -28.09 -3.20 -3.94
C ILE A 90 -27.22 -2.13 -3.29
N TYR A 91 -27.80 -1.00 -2.90
CA TYR A 91 -27.10 0.08 -2.21
C TYR A 91 -26.45 -0.39 -0.92
N MET A 92 -27.14 -1.19 -0.09
CA MET A 92 -26.55 -1.70 1.16
C MET A 92 -25.37 -2.64 0.90
N ALA A 93 -25.48 -3.53 -0.10
CA ALA A 93 -24.36 -4.40 -0.48
C ALA A 93 -23.18 -3.60 -1.05
N SER A 94 -23.46 -2.57 -1.86
CA SER A 94 -22.43 -1.64 -2.36
C SER A 94 -21.79 -0.86 -1.23
N PHE A 95 -22.59 -0.37 -0.27
CA PHE A 95 -22.12 0.38 0.89
C PHE A 95 -21.14 -0.43 1.74
N LEU A 96 -21.51 -1.66 2.08
CA LEU A 96 -20.64 -2.54 2.87
C LEU A 96 -19.36 -2.91 2.12
N GLY A 97 -19.42 -3.10 0.79
CA GLY A 97 -18.23 -3.39 -0.01
C GLY A 97 -17.31 -2.17 -0.14
N TYR A 98 -17.86 -1.00 -0.44
CA TYR A 98 -17.09 0.23 -0.62
C TYR A 98 -16.45 0.70 0.69
N ALA A 99 -17.16 0.59 1.81
CA ALA A 99 -16.71 1.05 3.12
C ALA A 99 -15.44 0.33 3.61
N THR A 100 -15.16 -0.88 3.14
CA THR A 100 -13.96 -1.61 3.57
C THR A 100 -12.69 -1.13 2.89
N HIS A 101 -12.80 -0.47 1.73
CA HIS A 101 -11.67 -0.25 0.84
C HIS A 101 -10.61 0.69 1.43
N GLY A 102 -11.01 1.92 1.80
CA GLY A 102 -10.10 2.91 2.37
C GLY A 102 -9.47 2.46 3.68
N LEU A 103 -10.23 1.72 4.51
CA LEU A 103 -9.74 1.12 5.75
C LEU A 103 -8.67 0.05 5.49
N LEU A 104 -8.90 -0.84 4.53
CA LEU A 104 -7.92 -1.87 4.17
C LEU A 104 -6.67 -1.26 3.55
N ASP A 105 -6.82 -0.17 2.79
CA ASP A 105 -5.68 0.55 2.24
C ASP A 105 -4.87 1.29 3.31
N ALA A 106 -5.51 1.82 4.34
CA ALA A 106 -4.83 2.39 5.50
C ALA A 106 -4.00 1.34 6.27
N CYS A 107 -4.38 0.05 6.23
CA CYS A 107 -3.55 -1.05 6.75
C CYS A 107 -2.22 -1.22 5.99
N THR A 108 -2.17 -0.78 4.73
CA THR A 108 -0.96 -0.87 3.90
C THR A 108 -0.02 0.32 4.11
N SER A 109 1.10 0.30 3.41
CA SER A 109 2.20 1.25 3.59
C SER A 109 2.34 2.34 2.52
N TYR A 110 1.29 2.51 1.69
CA TYR A 110 1.25 3.47 0.58
C TYR A 110 0.66 4.83 0.94
N GLY A 111 -0.16 4.87 1.98
CA GLY A 111 -0.83 6.09 2.40
C GLY A 111 -2.18 6.25 1.72
N THR A 112 -3.18 6.60 2.51
CA THR A 112 -4.55 6.85 2.05
C THR A 112 -5.10 8.08 2.73
N LEU A 113 -5.74 8.97 1.97
CA LEU A 113 -6.37 10.19 2.48
C LEU A 113 -7.74 9.89 3.11
N LEU A 114 -7.71 9.13 4.20
CA LEU A 114 -8.92 8.58 4.82
C LEU A 114 -9.90 9.67 5.31
N PHE A 115 -9.37 10.82 5.71
CA PHE A 115 -10.13 11.95 6.25
C PHE A 115 -10.36 13.10 5.26
N TRP A 116 -10.03 12.93 3.98
CA TRP A 116 -10.41 13.91 2.96
C TRP A 116 -11.94 14.14 2.97
N PRO A 117 -12.46 15.38 2.82
CA PRO A 117 -11.77 16.63 2.49
C PRO A 117 -11.28 17.45 3.68
N PHE A 118 -11.26 16.88 4.90
CA PHE A 118 -10.92 17.63 6.11
C PHE A 118 -9.42 17.63 6.43
N SER A 119 -8.66 16.67 5.88
CA SER A 119 -7.21 16.56 6.04
C SER A 119 -6.58 15.92 4.81
N ASP A 120 -5.39 16.41 4.45
CA ASP A 120 -4.52 15.87 3.41
C ASP A 120 -3.45 14.91 3.97
N GLU A 121 -3.64 14.39 5.19
CA GLU A 121 -2.74 13.41 5.80
C GLU A 121 -2.89 12.02 5.18
N ARG A 122 -1.78 11.47 4.67
CA ARG A 122 -1.69 10.10 4.14
C ARG A 122 -1.50 9.09 5.27
N ILE A 123 -2.60 8.47 5.72
CA ILE A 123 -2.58 7.50 6.82
C ILE A 123 -1.97 6.18 6.37
N THR A 124 -1.02 5.67 7.18
CA THR A 124 -0.46 4.31 7.05
C THR A 124 -0.37 3.65 8.42
N TRP A 125 -0.93 2.45 8.54
CA TRP A 125 -0.77 1.59 9.72
C TRP A 125 0.29 0.51 9.50
N ASN A 126 0.69 0.28 8.25
CA ASN A 126 1.82 -0.56 7.88
C ASN A 126 1.75 -2.00 8.41
N ASN A 127 0.57 -2.54 8.72
CA ASN A 127 0.43 -3.86 9.36
C ASN A 127 0.21 -5.00 8.35
N ILE A 128 0.06 -4.71 7.06
CA ILE A 128 -0.07 -5.73 6.01
C ILE A 128 0.61 -5.31 4.69
N SER A 129 1.08 -6.31 3.94
CA SER A 129 1.64 -6.11 2.61
C SER A 129 0.58 -5.68 1.60
N ILE A 130 0.97 -4.94 0.56
CA ILE A 130 0.05 -4.50 -0.51
C ILE A 130 -0.53 -5.71 -1.26
N VAL A 131 0.24 -6.79 -1.39
CA VAL A 131 -0.17 -8.07 -1.96
C VAL A 131 0.16 -9.14 -0.94
N ASP A 132 -0.85 -9.81 -0.39
CA ASP A 132 -0.67 -10.83 0.63
C ASP A 132 -1.54 -12.08 0.38
N PRO A 133 -1.00 -13.12 -0.29
CA PRO A 133 -1.76 -14.34 -0.56
C PRO A 133 -2.24 -15.08 0.69
N ILE A 134 -1.54 -14.95 1.82
CA ILE A 134 -1.92 -15.58 3.09
C ILE A 134 -3.17 -14.89 3.65
N PHE A 135 -3.29 -13.58 3.48
CA PHE A 135 -4.51 -12.84 3.77
C PHE A 135 -5.65 -13.21 2.81
N THR A 136 -5.40 -13.15 1.51
CA THR A 136 -6.43 -13.13 0.47
C THR A 136 -7.00 -14.49 0.14
N ILE A 137 -6.17 -15.53 0.00
CA ILE A 137 -6.61 -16.85 -0.44
C ILE A 137 -7.60 -17.49 0.56
N PRO A 138 -7.33 -17.53 1.88
CA PRO A 138 -8.28 -18.08 2.83
C PRO A 138 -9.59 -17.29 2.88
N ALA A 139 -9.53 -15.95 2.83
CA ALA A 139 -10.72 -15.11 2.77
C ALA A 139 -11.56 -15.41 1.53
N LEU A 140 -10.92 -15.54 0.36
CA LEU A 140 -11.57 -15.85 -0.91
C LEU A 140 -12.22 -17.24 -0.88
N ILE A 141 -11.54 -18.26 -0.34
CA ILE A 141 -12.09 -19.61 -0.16
C ILE A 141 -13.33 -19.59 0.73
N LEU A 142 -13.32 -18.80 1.81
CA LEU A 142 -14.44 -18.67 2.73
C LEU A 142 -15.63 -17.94 2.08
N VAL A 143 -15.39 -16.86 1.32
CA VAL A 143 -16.41 -16.18 0.51
C VAL A 143 -17.02 -17.12 -0.54
N ALA A 144 -16.18 -17.89 -1.25
CA ALA A 144 -16.64 -18.88 -2.22
C ALA A 144 -17.43 -20.02 -1.57
N SER A 145 -17.02 -20.46 -0.38
CA SER A 145 -17.73 -21.47 0.41
C SER A 145 -19.08 -20.97 0.90
N ALA A 146 -19.21 -19.69 1.26
CA ALA A 146 -20.49 -19.08 1.58
C ALA A 146 -21.47 -19.23 0.40
N ILE A 147 -21.02 -18.89 -0.82
CA ILE A 147 -21.80 -19.02 -2.06
C ILE A 147 -22.17 -20.48 -2.34
N LYS A 148 -21.17 -21.38 -2.37
CA LYS A 148 -21.35 -22.79 -2.74
C LYS A 148 -22.30 -23.52 -1.79
N THR A 149 -22.15 -23.28 -0.50
CA THR A 149 -22.96 -23.95 0.54
C THR A 149 -24.26 -23.21 0.85
N ARG A 150 -24.42 -21.98 0.36
CA ARG A 150 -25.50 -21.03 0.71
C ARG A 150 -25.60 -20.75 2.22
N LYS A 151 -24.49 -20.91 2.95
CA LYS A 151 -24.42 -20.70 4.40
C LYS A 151 -23.64 -19.42 4.71
N ARG A 152 -24.35 -18.42 5.21
CA ARG A 152 -23.80 -17.11 5.61
C ARG A 152 -22.66 -17.19 6.64
N LYS A 153 -22.63 -18.23 7.47
CA LYS A 153 -21.57 -18.43 8.48
C LYS A 153 -20.15 -18.37 7.92
N PHE A 154 -19.94 -18.78 6.67
CA PHE A 154 -18.61 -18.73 6.05
C PHE A 154 -18.15 -17.29 5.74
N SER A 155 -19.07 -16.36 5.48
CA SER A 155 -18.72 -14.93 5.37
C SER A 155 -18.28 -14.36 6.72
N PHE A 156 -18.91 -14.77 7.83
CA PHE A 156 -18.42 -14.41 9.17
C PHE A 156 -17.06 -15.02 9.50
N PHE A 157 -16.78 -16.25 9.05
CA PHE A 157 -15.42 -16.82 9.17
C PHE A 157 -14.41 -16.04 8.32
N ALA A 158 -14.79 -15.58 7.12
CA ALA A 158 -13.93 -14.72 6.30
C ALA A 158 -13.61 -13.40 7.02
N ILE A 159 -14.63 -12.73 7.57
CA ILE A 159 -14.45 -11.51 8.37
C ILE A 159 -13.57 -11.78 9.59
N GLY A 160 -13.80 -12.89 10.30
CA GLY A 160 -12.97 -13.30 11.43
C GLY A 160 -11.51 -13.52 11.04
N TRP A 161 -11.25 -14.17 9.90
CA TRP A 161 -9.90 -14.33 9.35
C TRP A 161 -9.24 -12.98 9.01
N ILE A 162 -9.97 -12.09 8.34
CA ILE A 162 -9.48 -10.74 7.98
C ILE A 162 -9.05 -9.98 9.23
N ILE A 163 -9.93 -9.90 10.24
CA ILE A 163 -9.65 -9.19 11.50
C ILE A 163 -8.47 -9.85 12.23
N PHE A 164 -8.46 -11.18 12.32
CA PHE A 164 -7.38 -11.93 12.95
C PHE A 164 -6.02 -11.64 12.30
N TYR A 165 -5.93 -11.70 10.98
CA TYR A 165 -4.68 -11.50 10.25
C TYR A 165 -4.18 -10.05 10.37
N LEU A 166 -5.06 -9.06 10.24
CA LEU A 166 -4.70 -7.64 10.45
C LEU A 166 -4.24 -7.37 11.89
N SER A 167 -4.87 -8.01 12.87
CA SER A 167 -4.47 -7.91 14.29
C SER A 167 -3.09 -8.53 14.53
N LEU A 168 -2.83 -9.69 13.92
CA LEU A 168 -1.51 -10.32 13.96
C LEU A 168 -0.45 -9.43 13.30
N GLY A 169 -0.81 -8.74 12.22
CA GLY A 169 0.03 -7.73 11.57
C GLY A 169 0.51 -6.63 12.52
N PHE A 170 -0.38 -6.12 13.40
CA PHE A 170 0.00 -5.11 14.40
C PHE A 170 0.99 -5.65 15.43
N ILE A 171 0.80 -6.89 15.89
CA ILE A 171 1.74 -7.55 16.81
C ILE A 171 3.11 -7.69 16.14
N GLN A 172 3.13 -8.08 14.87
CA GLN A 172 4.37 -8.25 14.11
C GLN A 172 5.07 -6.91 13.82
N TYR A 173 4.30 -5.85 13.59
CA TYR A 173 4.81 -4.49 13.45
C TYR A 173 5.53 -4.03 14.73
N ASP A 174 4.92 -4.20 15.90
CA ASP A 174 5.51 -3.79 17.19
C ASP A 174 6.82 -4.55 17.49
N ARG A 175 6.84 -5.85 17.21
CA ARG A 175 8.06 -6.68 17.31
C ARG A 175 9.16 -6.20 16.35
N ALA A 176 8.78 -5.84 15.13
CA ALA A 176 9.72 -5.34 14.14
C ALA A 176 10.24 -3.96 14.54
N LEU A 177 9.39 -3.10 15.12
CA LEU A 177 9.75 -1.76 15.59
C LEU A 177 10.76 -1.81 16.73
N SER A 178 10.52 -2.67 17.70
CA SER A 178 11.44 -2.89 18.81
C SER A 178 12.81 -3.34 18.31
N ALA A 179 12.84 -4.37 17.43
CA ALA A 179 14.06 -4.87 16.82
C ALA A 179 14.77 -3.81 15.96
N ALA A 180 14.02 -2.95 15.26
CA ALA A 180 14.58 -1.89 14.43
C ALA A 180 15.32 -0.84 15.26
N HIS A 181 14.74 -0.44 16.39
CA HIS A 181 15.39 0.45 17.34
C HIS A 181 16.63 -0.19 17.98
N GLU A 182 16.60 -1.47 18.32
CA GLU A 182 17.78 -2.19 18.82
C GLU A 182 18.90 -2.25 17.77
N LEU A 183 18.55 -2.51 16.51
CA LEU A 183 19.52 -2.51 15.41
C LEU A 183 20.15 -1.13 15.22
N ALA A 184 19.36 -0.06 15.20
CA ALA A 184 19.86 1.31 15.11
C ALA A 184 20.79 1.65 16.28
N LYS A 185 20.38 1.35 17.52
CA LYS A 185 21.20 1.55 18.72
C LYS A 185 22.50 0.76 18.70
N SER A 186 22.49 -0.46 18.16
CA SER A 186 23.71 -1.28 18.02
C SER A 186 24.77 -0.65 17.12
N ARG A 187 24.36 0.25 16.21
CA ARG A 187 25.24 1.07 15.36
C ARG A 187 25.66 2.38 16.04
N GLY A 188 25.14 2.67 17.22
CA GLY A 188 25.31 3.97 17.88
C GLY A 188 24.43 5.07 17.28
N HIS A 189 23.45 4.73 16.46
CA HIS A 189 22.55 5.70 15.83
C HIS A 189 21.35 6.01 16.72
N ASP A 190 20.91 7.27 16.69
CA ASP A 190 19.59 7.67 17.17
C ASP A 190 18.63 7.76 15.98
N ALA A 191 17.52 7.03 16.04
CA ALA A 191 16.57 6.94 14.95
C ALA A 191 15.54 8.07 15.06
N GLU A 192 15.88 9.24 14.50
CA GLU A 192 15.03 10.45 14.49
C GLU A 192 13.64 10.18 13.93
N ARG A 193 13.60 9.33 12.90
CA ARG A 193 12.38 8.88 12.25
C ARG A 193 12.55 7.44 11.84
N ILE A 194 11.53 6.63 12.05
CA ILE A 194 11.52 5.22 11.65
C ILE A 194 10.21 4.84 10.98
N THR A 195 10.28 4.04 9.94
CA THR A 195 9.11 3.44 9.27
C THR A 195 9.43 2.01 8.91
N LEU A 196 8.43 1.16 9.09
CA LEU A 196 8.49 -0.26 8.79
C LEU A 196 7.44 -0.61 7.75
N LYS A 197 7.78 -1.55 6.87
CA LYS A 197 6.89 -2.01 5.81
C LYS A 197 7.03 -3.52 5.67
N PRO A 198 5.93 -4.29 5.75
CA PRO A 198 6.01 -5.71 5.44
C PRO A 198 6.40 -5.88 3.97
N SER A 199 7.27 -6.83 3.72
CA SER A 199 7.67 -7.19 2.36
C SER A 199 6.53 -7.91 1.61
N PHE A 200 6.71 -8.20 0.32
CA PHE A 200 5.66 -8.80 -0.48
C PHE A 200 5.20 -10.17 0.06
N GLY A 201 3.90 -10.35 0.20
CA GLY A 201 3.29 -11.65 0.44
C GLY A 201 3.31 -12.17 1.87
N ASN A 202 3.74 -11.38 2.86
CA ASN A 202 3.88 -11.86 4.24
C ASN A 202 3.94 -10.72 5.29
N ILE A 203 3.76 -11.09 6.56
CA ILE A 203 3.95 -10.24 7.76
C ILE A 203 5.14 -10.69 8.64
N ILE A 204 6.11 -11.40 8.04
CA ILE A 204 7.26 -11.99 8.74
C ILE A 204 8.53 -11.20 8.46
N LEU A 205 8.73 -10.76 7.23
CA LEU A 205 9.92 -10.04 6.78
C LEU A 205 9.53 -8.60 6.46
N TRP A 206 10.24 -7.67 7.08
CA TRP A 206 9.94 -6.24 7.11
C TRP A 206 11.11 -5.46 6.56
N LYS A 207 10.85 -4.46 5.73
CA LYS A 207 11.79 -3.38 5.41
C LYS A 207 11.73 -2.36 6.54
N SER A 208 12.87 -2.08 7.14
CA SER A 208 13.08 -1.04 8.14
C SER A 208 13.79 0.13 7.48
N ILE A 209 13.30 1.33 7.72
CA ILE A 209 13.87 2.57 7.21
C ILE A 209 13.95 3.53 8.37
N TYR A 210 15.15 3.94 8.74
CA TYR A 210 15.31 4.98 9.75
C TYR A 210 16.25 6.08 9.26
N LYS A 211 15.99 7.32 9.71
CA LYS A 211 16.85 8.48 9.48
C LYS A 211 17.81 8.65 10.66
N HIS A 212 19.06 8.94 10.35
CA HIS A 212 20.11 9.38 11.30
C HIS A 212 21.12 10.23 10.55
N ASP A 213 21.42 11.44 11.04
CA ASP A 213 22.41 12.37 10.48
C ASP A 213 22.27 12.55 8.94
N ASP A 214 21.08 12.95 8.49
CA ASP A 214 20.72 13.19 7.08
C ASP A 214 20.93 11.99 6.13
N ASN A 215 21.02 10.79 6.69
CA ASN A 215 21.05 9.54 5.94
C ASN A 215 19.88 8.65 6.33
N PHE A 216 19.29 8.03 5.33
CA PHE A 216 18.38 6.91 5.52
C PHE A 216 19.14 5.60 5.48
N TYR A 217 18.86 4.76 6.46
CA TYR A 217 19.37 3.39 6.55
C TYR A 217 18.22 2.43 6.30
N VAL A 218 18.44 1.50 5.38
CA VAL A 218 17.46 0.50 4.96
C VAL A 218 17.96 -0.88 5.33
N ASP A 219 17.20 -1.57 6.17
CA ASP A 219 17.51 -2.92 6.64
C ASP A 219 16.31 -3.84 6.47
N ALA A 220 16.55 -5.15 6.55
CA ALA A 220 15.46 -6.10 6.72
C ALA A 220 15.39 -6.64 8.15
N ILE A 221 14.19 -6.78 8.67
CA ILE A 221 13.90 -7.34 9.99
C ILE A 221 12.95 -8.51 9.81
N ARG A 222 13.34 -9.65 10.36
CA ARG A 222 12.54 -10.87 10.31
C ARG A 222 11.95 -11.15 11.67
N THR A 223 10.62 -11.14 11.78
CA THR A 223 9.86 -11.42 13.00
C THR A 223 9.17 -12.78 12.86
N ALA A 224 9.81 -13.86 13.29
CA ALA A 224 9.21 -15.20 13.30
C ALA A 224 9.02 -15.68 14.75
N THR A 225 9.72 -16.75 15.16
CA THR A 225 9.82 -17.15 16.57
C THR A 225 10.62 -16.11 17.38
N SER A 226 11.75 -15.66 16.83
CA SER A 226 12.54 -14.52 17.32
C SER A 226 12.63 -13.42 16.26
N SER A 227 13.13 -12.25 16.67
CA SER A 227 13.46 -11.15 15.77
C SER A 227 14.92 -11.28 15.32
N THR A 228 15.18 -11.19 14.02
CA THR A 228 16.55 -11.12 13.49
C THR A 228 16.72 -10.03 12.45
N GLY A 229 17.88 -9.38 12.48
CA GLY A 229 18.27 -8.31 11.56
C GLY A 229 19.09 -8.81 10.38
N CYS A 230 18.86 -8.16 9.24
CA CYS A 230 19.61 -8.25 7.99
C CYS A 230 20.10 -6.84 7.65
N ILE A 231 21.42 -6.61 7.75
CA ILE A 231 22.01 -5.32 7.34
C ILE A 231 21.73 -5.10 5.86
N GLY A 232 21.32 -3.88 5.53
CA GLY A 232 21.15 -3.44 4.17
C GLY A 232 22.05 -2.26 3.83
N GLU A 233 21.45 -1.30 3.13
CA GLU A 233 22.13 -0.20 2.47
C GLU A 233 21.73 1.13 3.12
N SER A 234 22.45 2.20 2.78
CA SER A 234 22.11 3.56 3.20
C SER A 234 22.19 4.51 2.03
N ILE A 235 21.40 5.58 2.10
CA ILE A 235 21.36 6.64 1.11
C ILE A 235 21.19 7.99 1.81
N ALA A 236 21.89 9.01 1.32
CA ALA A 236 21.67 10.38 1.80
C ALA A 236 20.23 10.81 1.49
N GLU A 237 19.64 11.60 2.38
CA GLU A 237 18.38 12.28 2.10
C GLU A 237 18.55 13.20 0.90
N PHE A 238 17.51 13.29 0.08
CA PHE A 238 17.51 14.17 -1.08
C PHE A 238 17.63 15.64 -0.64
N ASP A 239 18.53 16.33 -1.31
CA ASP A 239 18.81 17.75 -1.14
C ASP A 239 19.03 18.40 -2.51
N TYR A 240 18.38 19.53 -2.77
CA TYR A 240 18.42 20.19 -4.08
C TYR A 240 19.83 20.69 -4.43
N GLU A 241 20.52 21.35 -3.49
CA GLU A 241 21.84 21.95 -3.75
C GLU A 241 22.91 20.88 -3.96
N LEU A 242 22.80 19.76 -3.25
CA LEU A 242 23.74 18.65 -3.35
C LEU A 242 23.52 17.79 -4.61
N HIS A 243 22.26 17.54 -4.97
CA HIS A 243 21.92 16.52 -5.96
C HIS A 243 21.56 17.09 -7.34
N ILE A 244 20.89 18.24 -7.40
CA ILE A 244 20.45 18.88 -8.65
C ILE A 244 20.63 20.41 -8.61
N PRO A 245 21.87 20.91 -8.41
CA PRO A 245 22.15 22.33 -8.15
C PRO A 245 21.82 23.27 -9.30
N ARG A 246 21.61 22.78 -10.53
CA ARG A 246 21.32 23.61 -11.70
C ARG A 246 19.83 23.65 -12.03
N LEU A 247 19.00 22.85 -11.36
CA LEU A 247 17.56 22.89 -11.55
C LEU A 247 17.01 24.25 -11.11
N ASN A 248 16.25 24.90 -11.99
CA ASN A 248 15.53 26.11 -11.63
C ASN A 248 14.39 25.75 -10.64
N ILE A 249 14.40 26.34 -9.45
CA ILE A 249 13.41 26.08 -8.39
C ILE A 249 11.97 26.52 -8.76
N ASP A 250 11.83 27.44 -9.72
CA ASP A 250 10.53 27.87 -10.23
C ASP A 250 10.00 26.98 -11.38
N SER A 251 10.78 25.97 -11.80
CA SER A 251 10.42 25.05 -12.88
C SER A 251 9.27 24.10 -12.51
N GLN A 252 8.63 23.56 -13.54
CA GLN A 252 7.61 22.53 -13.38
C GLN A 252 8.20 21.24 -12.77
N GLN A 253 9.44 20.86 -13.11
CA GLN A 253 10.13 19.74 -12.46
C GLN A 253 10.31 19.96 -10.95
N ALA A 254 10.65 21.18 -10.50
CA ALA A 254 10.77 21.48 -9.07
C ALA A 254 9.43 21.31 -8.33
N LYS A 255 8.32 21.73 -8.96
CA LYS A 255 6.96 21.49 -8.44
C LYS A 255 6.62 20.00 -8.42
N ASP A 256 7.02 19.25 -9.44
CA ASP A 256 6.80 17.80 -9.50
C ASP A 256 7.57 17.07 -8.40
N ILE A 257 8.81 17.49 -8.09
CA ILE A 257 9.58 16.98 -6.95
C ILE A 257 8.87 17.29 -5.63
N GLU A 258 8.31 18.49 -5.43
CA GLU A 258 7.55 18.82 -4.22
C GLU A 258 6.27 17.98 -4.07
N ARG A 259 5.53 17.77 -5.16
CA ARG A 259 4.36 16.88 -5.20
C ARG A 259 4.77 15.45 -4.84
N PHE A 260 5.91 15.00 -5.37
CA PHE A 260 6.47 13.68 -5.07
C PHE A 260 7.01 13.57 -3.64
N ARG A 261 7.63 14.61 -3.08
CA ARG A 261 8.06 14.69 -1.67
C ARG A 261 6.88 14.50 -0.74
N TRP A 262 5.78 15.21 -0.99
CA TRP A 262 4.55 15.07 -0.22
C TRP A 262 3.97 13.65 -0.32
N PHE A 263 3.89 13.08 -1.53
CA PHE A 263 3.46 11.69 -1.75
C PHE A 263 4.36 10.68 -1.03
N SER A 264 5.67 10.91 -1.07
CA SER A 264 6.69 10.09 -0.42
C SER A 264 6.82 10.34 1.08
N GLN A 265 6.06 11.29 1.64
CA GLN A 265 6.12 11.67 3.05
C GLN A 265 7.55 11.99 3.49
N ASP A 266 8.31 12.73 2.68
CA ASP A 266 9.71 13.11 2.90
C ASP A 266 10.74 11.97 2.86
N TYR A 267 10.37 10.79 2.35
CA TYR A 267 11.31 9.69 2.13
C TYR A 267 11.94 9.76 0.74
N LEU A 268 12.61 10.87 0.44
CA LEU A 268 13.29 11.07 -0.83
C LEU A 268 14.78 10.71 -0.74
N GLY A 269 15.27 9.99 -1.74
CA GLY A 269 16.69 9.74 -1.99
C GLY A 269 17.06 10.09 -3.43
N PHE A 270 18.34 9.96 -3.79
CA PHE A 270 18.81 10.29 -5.14
C PHE A 270 19.74 9.22 -5.73
N ASP A 271 19.38 8.69 -6.90
CA ASP A 271 20.24 7.85 -7.72
C ASP A 271 20.96 8.74 -8.75
N LYS A 272 22.26 8.98 -8.49
CA LYS A 272 23.14 9.84 -9.28
C LYS A 272 23.39 9.32 -10.69
N GLU A 273 23.36 8.01 -10.91
CA GLU A 273 23.65 7.45 -12.23
C GLU A 273 22.52 7.73 -13.22
N LYS A 274 21.29 7.82 -12.71
CA LYS A 274 20.06 8.04 -13.49
C LYS A 274 19.52 9.46 -13.41
N ASN A 275 20.10 10.33 -12.59
CA ASN A 275 19.49 11.61 -12.17
C ASN A 275 18.05 11.43 -11.68
N LEU A 276 17.86 10.47 -10.78
CA LEU A 276 16.55 10.00 -10.37
C LEU A 276 16.29 10.36 -8.91
N VAL A 277 15.25 11.16 -8.66
CA VAL A 277 14.70 11.39 -7.31
C VAL A 277 13.80 10.22 -6.97
N THR A 278 14.07 9.52 -5.86
CA THR A 278 13.50 8.19 -5.57
C THR A 278 12.68 8.17 -4.29
N ASP A 279 11.67 7.30 -4.23
CA ASP A 279 10.95 7.00 -3.00
C ASP A 279 11.62 5.79 -2.31
N ILE A 280 12.44 6.06 -1.29
CA ILE A 280 13.24 5.03 -0.63
C ILE A 280 12.39 4.01 0.12
N ARG A 281 11.10 4.31 0.35
CA ARG A 281 10.17 3.40 1.01
C ARG A 281 9.94 2.12 0.21
N TYR A 282 10.26 2.13 -1.08
CA TYR A 282 9.82 1.11 -2.02
C TYR A 282 10.98 0.52 -2.81
N SER A 283 11.32 -0.72 -2.47
CA SER A 283 12.29 -1.57 -3.18
C SER A 283 11.74 -2.99 -3.28
N MET A 284 12.20 -3.76 -4.27
CA MET A 284 11.81 -5.17 -4.41
C MET A 284 12.36 -6.03 -3.26
N ILE A 285 13.55 -5.70 -2.79
CA ILE A 285 14.25 -6.40 -1.70
C ILE A 285 14.28 -5.52 -0.45
N PRO A 286 13.87 -6.04 0.72
CA PRO A 286 13.62 -5.21 1.90
C PRO A 286 14.87 -4.58 2.53
N ASN A 287 16.07 -5.14 2.32
CA ASN A 287 17.33 -4.56 2.80
C ASN A 287 18.10 -3.78 1.72
N GLN A 288 17.44 -3.36 0.64
CA GLN A 288 18.07 -2.61 -0.45
C GLN A 288 17.39 -1.25 -0.69
N ILE A 289 18.15 -0.32 -1.28
CA ILE A 289 17.69 1.02 -1.67
C ILE A 289 17.33 1.11 -3.16
N GLU A 290 17.50 0.04 -3.94
CA GLU A 290 17.11 0.05 -5.36
C GLU A 290 15.62 0.39 -5.51
N PRO A 291 15.29 1.53 -6.15
CA PRO A 291 13.96 2.10 -6.10
C PRO A 291 13.01 1.40 -7.06
N MET A 292 11.75 1.24 -6.66
CA MET A 292 10.72 0.76 -7.59
C MET A 292 10.20 1.84 -8.55
N TRP A 293 10.38 3.11 -8.17
CA TRP A 293 9.95 4.26 -8.92
C TRP A 293 10.64 5.54 -8.48
N GLY A 294 10.54 6.58 -9.32
CA GLY A 294 11.05 7.91 -9.03
C GLY A 294 10.76 8.89 -10.17
N LEU A 295 11.32 10.09 -10.04
CA LEU A 295 11.28 11.15 -11.04
C LEU A 295 12.66 11.33 -11.65
N LEU A 296 12.77 11.07 -12.95
CA LEU A 296 13.97 11.37 -13.70
C LEU A 296 13.97 12.88 -14.00
N ILE A 297 15.06 13.53 -13.58
CA ILE A 297 15.25 14.97 -13.68
C ILE A 297 16.25 15.28 -14.78
N ASP A 298 15.89 16.23 -15.65
CA ASP A 298 16.78 16.79 -16.66
C ASP A 298 16.87 18.30 -16.48
N GLU A 299 18.00 18.75 -15.92
CA GLU A 299 18.27 20.17 -15.61
C GLU A 299 18.38 21.06 -16.86
N ASN A 300 18.40 20.48 -18.07
CA ASN A 300 18.50 21.23 -19.33
C ASN A 300 17.16 21.43 -20.04
N MET A 301 16.07 20.83 -19.54
CA MET A 301 14.74 20.99 -20.13
C MET A 301 14.17 22.39 -19.88
N ASP A 302 13.16 22.75 -20.69
CA ASP A 302 12.41 24.00 -20.52
C ASP A 302 11.77 24.10 -19.13
N VAL A 303 11.63 25.33 -18.62
CA VAL A 303 11.07 25.61 -17.29
C VAL A 303 9.64 25.05 -17.12
N SER A 304 8.89 24.89 -18.21
CA SER A 304 7.54 24.31 -18.21
C SER A 304 7.51 22.77 -18.34
N ALA A 305 8.64 22.13 -18.59
CA ALA A 305 8.70 20.68 -18.78
C ALA A 305 8.49 19.92 -17.46
N HIS A 306 7.66 18.88 -17.50
CA HIS A 306 7.46 17.96 -16.37
C HIS A 306 8.62 16.98 -16.22
N ALA A 307 8.83 16.51 -15.00
CA ALA A 307 9.77 15.41 -14.73
C ALA A 307 9.24 14.10 -15.33
N ILE A 308 10.13 13.17 -15.69
CA ILE A 308 9.70 11.90 -16.29
C ILE A 308 9.44 10.88 -15.17
N TRP A 309 8.22 10.33 -15.14
CA TRP A 309 7.90 9.22 -14.23
C TRP A 309 8.64 7.95 -14.66
N TRP A 310 9.48 7.43 -13.76
CA TRP A 310 10.26 6.22 -13.99
C TRP A 310 9.81 5.10 -13.05
N THR A 311 9.83 3.86 -13.55
CA THR A 311 9.56 2.65 -12.74
C THR A 311 10.56 1.56 -13.07
N GLY A 312 11.06 0.87 -12.05
CA GLY A 312 11.88 -0.33 -12.19
C GLY A 312 11.35 -1.41 -11.26
N ARG A 313 10.80 -2.51 -11.81
CA ARG A 313 10.20 -3.59 -11.00
C ARG A 313 10.78 -4.96 -11.31
N ASP A 314 11.92 -4.97 -11.99
CA ASP A 314 12.57 -6.21 -12.37
C ASP A 314 13.20 -6.84 -11.15
N LEU A 315 12.97 -8.15 -11.01
CA LEU A 315 13.58 -8.99 -9.99
C LEU A 315 14.34 -10.07 -10.73
N ASP A 316 15.66 -10.08 -10.59
CA ASP A 316 16.45 -11.20 -11.10
C ASP A 316 16.37 -12.42 -10.16
N GLN A 317 16.89 -13.56 -10.64
CA GLN A 317 16.88 -14.80 -9.86
C GLN A 317 17.69 -14.67 -8.56
N THR A 318 18.76 -13.88 -8.57
CA THR A 318 19.65 -13.65 -7.42
C THR A 318 18.92 -12.89 -6.32
N GLN A 319 18.19 -11.84 -6.68
CA GLN A 319 17.36 -11.03 -5.79
C GLN A 319 16.21 -11.86 -5.22
N LEU A 320 15.55 -12.68 -6.06
CA LEU A 320 14.51 -13.60 -5.60
C LEU A 320 15.03 -14.61 -4.57
N ASP A 321 16.23 -15.14 -4.78
CA ASP A 321 16.82 -16.11 -3.85
C ASP A 321 17.30 -15.41 -2.56
N LEU A 322 17.83 -14.20 -2.65
CA LEU A 322 18.13 -13.36 -1.49
C LEU A 322 16.87 -13.08 -0.66
N PHE A 323 15.74 -12.74 -1.31
CA PHE A 323 14.46 -12.54 -0.65
C PHE A 323 14.02 -13.80 0.13
N LYS A 324 14.08 -14.98 -0.51
CA LYS A 324 13.72 -16.26 0.13
C LYS A 324 14.66 -16.61 1.28
N ASP A 325 15.95 -16.33 1.15
CA ASP A 325 16.95 -16.59 2.19
C ASP A 325 16.76 -15.68 3.41
N MET A 326 16.36 -14.43 3.21
CA MET A 326 15.94 -13.55 4.29
C MET A 326 14.64 -14.05 4.94
N LEU A 327 13.62 -14.37 4.15
CA LEU A 327 12.32 -14.84 4.66
C LEU A 327 12.44 -16.15 5.45
N SER A 328 13.29 -17.07 5.00
CA SER A 328 13.56 -18.34 5.69
C SER A 328 14.51 -18.19 6.89
N GLY A 329 15.16 -17.04 7.06
CA GLY A 329 16.08 -16.76 8.16
C GLY A 329 17.52 -17.26 7.95
N LYS A 330 17.88 -17.71 6.74
CA LYS A 330 19.25 -18.12 6.40
C LYS A 330 20.22 -16.92 6.33
N LYS A 331 19.72 -15.75 5.93
CA LYS A 331 20.52 -14.53 5.77
C LYS A 331 20.49 -13.61 7.01
N CYS A 332 19.36 -13.49 7.69
CA CYS A 332 19.21 -12.60 8.85
C CYS A 332 19.74 -13.27 10.12
N LYS A 333 20.98 -12.93 10.49
CA LYS A 333 21.74 -13.58 11.56
C LYS A 333 21.97 -12.71 12.80
N ILE A 334 21.68 -11.41 12.73
CA ILE A 334 21.79 -10.53 13.90
C ILE A 334 20.61 -10.85 14.80
N THR A 335 20.87 -11.31 16.01
CA THR A 335 19.80 -11.52 17.00
C THR A 335 19.49 -10.17 17.64
N LEU A 336 18.21 -9.81 17.64
CA LEU A 336 17.67 -8.56 18.19
C LEU A 336 16.72 -8.94 19.32
#